data_AF-A0A3N5T421-F1
#
_entry.id   AF-A0A3N5T421-F1
#
_cell.length_a   1.000
_cell.length_b   1.000
_cell.length_c   1.000
_cell.angle_alpha   90.00
_cell.angle_beta   90.00
_cell.angle_gamma   90.00
#
_symmetry.space_group_name_H-M   'P 1'
#
loop_
_entity.id
_entity.type
_entity.pdbx_description
1 polymer ?
#
loop_
_entity_poly.entity_id
_entity_poly.type
_entity_poly.pdbx_seq_one_letter_code
_entity_poly.pdbx_strand_id
1 'polypeptide(L)' 'RYGNGPVYEIDVTKKDIASSIGTNPETLSRLINRLEKENKLSWEGKRLLLH' A
#
# COMPACT_ATOMS: atom_id res chain seq x y z
N ARG A 1 14.46 7.35 14.04
CA ARG A 1 13.27 6.96 14.83
C ARG A 1 12.06 7.28 13.96
N TYR A 2 11.62 6.31 13.16
CA TYR A 2 10.44 6.50 12.30
C TYR A 2 9.20 6.14 13.11
N GLY A 3 8.26 7.08 13.12
CA GLY A 3 7.12 7.14 14.02
C GLY A 3 6.20 5.93 13.88
N ASN A 4 5.58 5.56 14.99
CA ASN A 4 4.61 4.49 15.11
C ASN A 4 3.28 4.92 14.48
N GLY A 5 3.26 5.11 13.15
CA GLY A 5 2.04 5.33 12.40
C GLY A 5 1.16 4.07 12.40
N PRO A 6 -0.15 4.21 12.15
CA PRO A 6 -1.08 3.09 12.21
C PRO A 6 -0.68 2.02 11.19
N VAL A 7 -0.39 0.82 11.70
CA VAL A 7 -0.17 -0.37 10.88
C VAL A 7 -1.53 -0.99 10.60
N TYR A 8 -1.90 -1.03 9.32
CA TYR A 8 -3.11 -1.71 8.86
C TYR A 8 -2.72 -3.08 8.32
N GLU A 9 -3.20 -4.14 8.97
CA GLU A 9 -3.18 -5.48 8.41
C GLU A 9 -4.31 -5.58 7.39
N ILE A 10 -3.93 -5.46 6.12
CA ILE A 10 -4.83 -5.62 5.00
C ILE A 10 -4.72 -7.08 4.56
N ASP A 11 -5.71 -7.89 4.95
CA ASP A 11 -5.83 -9.29 4.48
C ASP A 11 -6.19 -9.39 2.99
N VAL A 12 -6.40 -8.24 2.36
CA VAL A 12 -6.78 -8.08 0.97
C VAL A 12 -5.52 -8.08 0.09
N THR A 13 -5.46 -9.03 -0.85
CA THR A 13 -4.31 -9.13 -1.76
C THR A 13 -4.26 -7.90 -2.67
N LYS A 14 -3.07 -7.44 -3.11
CA LYS A 14 -2.90 -6.30 -4.06
C LYS A 14 -3.85 -6.39 -5.28
N LYS A 15 -4.10 -7.60 -5.76
CA LYS A 15 -5.01 -7.89 -6.88
C LYS A 15 -6.48 -7.59 -6.53
N ASP A 16 -6.88 -7.89 -5.32
CA ASP A 16 -8.25 -7.72 -4.83
C ASP A 16 -8.53 -6.24 -4.54
N ILE A 17 -7.55 -5.51 -3.98
CA ILE A 17 -7.61 -4.05 -3.82
C ILE A 17 -7.68 -3.34 -5.17
N ALA A 18 -6.88 -3.79 -6.15
CA ALA A 18 -6.95 -3.26 -7.51
C ALA A 18 -8.35 -3.47 -8.10
N SER A 19 -8.93 -4.67 -7.91
CA SER A 19 -10.29 -4.98 -8.35
C SER A 19 -11.35 -4.14 -7.63
N SER A 20 -11.24 -3.92 -6.31
CA SER A 20 -12.17 -3.09 -5.53
C SER A 20 -12.12 -1.61 -5.90
N ILE A 21 -10.96 -1.08 -6.28
CA ILE A 21 -10.80 0.31 -6.73
C ILE A 21 -11.07 0.45 -8.24
N GLY A 22 -11.32 -0.66 -8.95
CA GLY A 22 -11.58 -0.65 -10.39
C GLY A 22 -10.35 -0.25 -11.21
N THR A 23 -9.15 -0.56 -10.71
CA THR A 23 -7.88 -0.27 -11.38
C THR A 23 -7.11 -1.56 -11.67
N ASN A 24 -6.11 -1.49 -12.56
CA ASN A 24 -5.25 -2.63 -12.85
C ASN A 24 -4.20 -2.81 -11.72
N PRO A 25 -3.85 -4.04 -11.31
CA PRO A 25 -2.81 -4.27 -10.28
C PRO A 25 -1.48 -3.61 -10.63
N GLU A 26 -1.15 -3.49 -11.91
CA GLU A 26 0.05 -2.77 -12.36
C GLU A 26 -0.01 -1.27 -12.06
N THR A 27 -1.16 -0.63 -12.30
CA THR A 27 -1.38 0.79 -11.97
C THR A 27 -1.32 1.00 -10.47
N LEU A 28 -1.96 0.13 -9.68
CA LEU A 28 -1.88 0.16 -8.22
C LEU A 28 -0.41 0.04 -7.78
N SER A 29 0.33 -0.95 -8.29
CA SER A 29 1.74 -1.16 -7.94
C SER A 29 2.60 0.07 -8.23
N ARG A 30 2.36 0.74 -9.37
CA ARG A 30 3.02 2.01 -9.73
C ARG A 30 2.69 3.14 -8.75
N LEU A 31 1.42 3.24 -8.33
CA LEU A 31 0.96 4.25 -7.38
C LEU A 31 1.55 4.03 -5.99
N ILE A 32 1.58 2.78 -5.52
CA ILE A 32 2.15 2.36 -4.24
C ILE A 32 3.63 2.69 -4.22
N ASN A 33 4.38 2.23 -5.23
CA ASN A 33 5.81 2.48 -5.34
C ASN A 33 6.14 3.98 -5.37
N ARG A 34 5.26 4.80 -5.95
CA ARG A 34 5.39 6.26 -5.90
C ARG A 34 5.15 6.79 -4.47
N LEU A 35 4.11 6.34 -3.79
CA LEU A 35 3.80 6.76 -2.41
C LEU A 35 4.89 6.31 -1.41
N GLU A 36 5.51 5.15 -1.64
CA GLU A 36 6.66 4.67 -0.86
C GLU A 36 7.91 5.53 -1.11
N LYS A 37 8.19 5.90 -2.37
CA LYS A 37 9.25 6.86 -2.69
C LYS A 37 9.03 8.23 -2.04
N GLU A 38 7.77 8.65 -1.95
CA GLU A 38 7.38 9.89 -1.27
C GLU A 38 7.34 9.73 0.26
N ASN A 39 7.74 8.56 0.81
CA ASN A 39 7.76 8.27 2.25
C ASN A 39 6.40 8.49 2.95
N LYS A 40 5.29 8.37 2.21
CA LYS A 40 3.93 8.56 2.77
C LYS A 40 3.34 7.28 3.33
N LEU A 41 3.74 6.14 2.79
CA LEU A 41 3.36 4.82 3.28
C LEU A 41 4.47 3.82 2.95
N SER A 42 4.44 2.65 3.59
CA SER A 42 5.22 1.48 3.20
C SER A 42 4.30 0.28 3.13
N TRP A 43 4.40 -0.49 2.05
CA TRP A 43 3.51 -1.64 1.83
C TRP A 43 4.30 -2.93 1.68
N GLU A 44 4.23 -3.74 2.74
CA GLU A 44 4.90 -5.04 2.84
C GLU A 44 3.87 -6.17 2.85
N GLY A 45 3.56 -6.72 1.67
CA GLY A 45 2.64 -7.86 1.52
C GLY A 45 1.21 -7.55 1.95
N LYS A 46 0.84 -7.97 3.17
CA LYS A 46 -0.46 -7.72 3.83
C LYS A 46 -0.41 -6.59 4.85
N ARG A 47 0.74 -5.93 5.02
CA ARG A 47 0.93 -4.89 6.03
C ARG A 47 1.16 -3.55 5.36
N LEU A 48 0.28 -2.60 5.65
CA LEU A 48 0.40 -1.21 5.22
C LEU A 48 0.80 -0.38 6.43
N LEU A 49 1.94 0.29 6.35
CA LEU A 49 2.40 1.26 7.34
C LEU A 49 2.19 2.66 6.77
N LEU A 50 1.49 3.53 7.49
CA LEU A 50 1.45 4.95 7.18
C LEU A 50 2.58 5.67 7.94
N HIS A 51 3.28 6.61 7.31
CA HIS A 51 4.33 7.42 7.95
C HIS A 51 3.84 8.82 8.30
#